data_AF-A0A3P8UTI6-F1
#
_entry.id   AF-A0A3P8UTI6-F1
#
_cell.length_a   1.000
_cell.length_b   1.000
_cell.length_c   1.000
_cell.angle_alpha   90.00
_cell.angle_beta   90.00
_cell.angle_gamma   90.00
#
_symmetry.space_group_name_H-M   'P 1'
#
loop_
_entity.id
_entity.type
_entity.pdbx_description
1 polymer ?
#
loop_
_entity_poly.entity_id
_entity_poly.type
_entity_poly.pdbx_seq_one_letter_code
_entity_poly.pdbx_strand_id
1 'polypeptide(L)'
;MPYTVKKNWKTGPHCRNMSKEERFAFLTEWYDSTAALQRRYQLMYYPKDGSVEMFDVKNQRTFLRRTVYDDIQQDDLFLGNRVTVFSRQLHLIEYADQYTANKLGIKKERTLAILKPDVVTKIGDFLELIYSSNLIVTKAKMSCLTCNQAADFYAEHQSKPFFNNLVQYVSSGPLVAMELMGTDAVSAWRRLLGPTDSPTRRESPQNVRSQMGAEGIKNVGHGSDSLAAAARELEFFFPSTVGLGPGNTARCTDCTCCIIKPHAMSEGLAGKILNSISKAGFEITALQMFHVERANAEEFLEVYKGVVTEYSCMVSELCSGPCMVLEIHGNDVPKRFREFCGPADPEIARHLYPTTLRALYGKTKVRNAVHCTDLPEDGVLEVHRFLLWGRLGLYLKVHLKKSPTDSGFYSGRTKLHITLVYKTSGQQQAERSCKGVQQQQQQQQQQQQQRSH
;
A
#
# COMPACT_ATOMS: atom_id res chain seq x y z
N MET A 1 39.58 -6.12 -16.09
CA MET A 1 38.96 -6.90 -17.20
C MET A 1 37.67 -7.51 -16.70
N PRO A 2 36.48 -7.14 -17.21
CA PRO A 2 35.24 -7.75 -16.76
C PRO A 2 34.83 -8.91 -17.66
N TYR A 3 34.47 -10.03 -17.04
CA TYR A 3 33.98 -11.26 -17.66
C TYR A 3 32.67 -11.01 -18.41
N THR A 4 32.68 -11.20 -19.73
CA THR A 4 31.49 -11.17 -20.58
C THR A 4 30.87 -12.56 -20.65
N VAL A 5 29.76 -12.80 -19.97
CA VAL A 5 28.95 -14.02 -20.16
C VAL A 5 28.04 -13.80 -21.36
N LYS A 6 28.42 -14.35 -22.52
CA LYS A 6 27.54 -14.46 -23.69
C LYS A 6 26.40 -15.44 -23.38
N LYS A 7 25.18 -14.93 -23.20
CA LYS A 7 23.95 -15.75 -23.17
C LYS A 7 23.41 -15.90 -24.58
N ASN A 8 23.55 -17.10 -25.15
CA ASN A 8 22.93 -17.48 -26.43
C ASN A 8 21.43 -17.70 -26.23
N TRP A 9 20.59 -16.84 -26.82
CA TRP A 9 19.15 -17.06 -26.89
C TRP A 9 18.84 -18.01 -28.06
N LYS A 10 18.43 -19.25 -27.76
CA LYS A 10 17.87 -20.15 -28.78
C LYS A 10 16.43 -19.70 -29.06
N THR A 11 16.20 -19.14 -30.24
CA THR A 11 14.88 -18.87 -30.78
C THR A 11 14.17 -20.20 -31.07
N GLY A 12 13.03 -20.45 -30.41
CA GLY A 12 12.17 -21.58 -30.72
C GLY A 12 11.53 -21.44 -32.12
N PRO A 13 11.23 -22.53 -32.83
CA PRO A 13 10.79 -22.48 -34.21
C PRO A 13 9.28 -22.25 -34.31
N HIS A 14 8.83 -21.00 -34.13
CA HIS A 14 7.55 -20.51 -34.65
C HIS A 14 7.56 -18.97 -34.74
N CYS A 15 8.35 -18.44 -35.67
CA CYS A 15 8.17 -17.08 -36.18
C CYS A 15 7.52 -17.18 -37.57
N ARG A 16 6.18 -17.17 -37.60
CA ARG A 16 5.43 -16.81 -38.81
C ARG A 16 4.91 -15.39 -38.62
N ASN A 17 5.16 -14.57 -39.64
CA ASN A 17 4.75 -13.16 -39.76
C ASN A 17 3.29 -12.95 -39.33
N MET A 18 3.09 -12.40 -38.15
CA MET A 18 1.94 -11.58 -37.80
C MET A 18 2.48 -10.15 -37.69
N SER A 19 1.80 -9.17 -38.30
CA SER A 19 2.03 -7.75 -38.03
C SER A 19 2.23 -7.58 -36.53
N LYS A 20 3.43 -7.18 -36.08
CA LYS A 20 3.75 -7.08 -34.65
C LYS A 20 2.93 -5.95 -34.05
N GLU A 21 1.71 -6.28 -33.66
CA GLU A 21 0.87 -5.45 -32.84
C GLU A 21 1.67 -5.08 -31.58
N GLU A 22 1.66 -3.79 -31.23
CA GLU A 22 2.36 -3.32 -30.06
C GLU A 22 1.83 -4.07 -28.84
N ARG A 23 2.75 -4.61 -28.04
CA ARG A 23 2.43 -5.32 -26.81
C ARG A 23 3.53 -5.09 -25.78
N PHE A 24 3.14 -5.08 -24.51
CA PHE A 24 4.07 -5.01 -23.39
C PHE A 24 4.03 -6.33 -22.64
N ALA A 25 5.19 -6.96 -22.45
CA ALA A 25 5.31 -8.26 -21.83
C ALA A 25 6.12 -8.18 -20.53
N PHE A 26 5.59 -8.79 -19.47
CA PHE A 26 6.16 -8.81 -18.13
C PHE A 26 6.24 -10.24 -17.61
N LEU A 27 7.33 -10.58 -16.93
CA LEU A 27 7.34 -11.75 -16.06
C LEU A 27 6.73 -11.35 -14.73
N THR A 28 5.79 -12.16 -14.27
CA THR A 28 5.01 -11.91 -13.07
C THR A 28 5.11 -13.08 -12.10
N GLU A 29 5.04 -12.80 -10.80
CA GLU A 29 4.81 -13.84 -9.80
C GLU A 29 3.45 -13.67 -9.15
N TRP A 30 2.84 -14.82 -8.85
CA TRP A 30 1.62 -14.91 -8.10
C TRP A 30 1.74 -16.03 -7.08
N TYR A 31 1.41 -15.72 -5.83
CA TYR A 31 1.32 -16.74 -4.78
C TYR A 31 -0.08 -17.40 -4.82
N ASP A 32 -0.11 -18.66 -5.22
CA ASP A 32 -1.31 -19.50 -5.20
C ASP A 32 -1.53 -20.00 -3.77
N SER A 33 -2.43 -19.34 -3.04
CA SER A 33 -2.72 -19.67 -1.63
C SER A 33 -3.29 -21.07 -1.43
N THR A 34 -4.00 -21.62 -2.42
CA THR A 34 -4.60 -22.96 -2.35
C THR A 34 -3.52 -24.02 -2.53
N ALA A 35 -2.63 -23.84 -3.49
CA ALA A 35 -1.52 -24.77 -3.74
C ALA A 35 -0.30 -24.51 -2.84
N ALA A 36 -0.27 -23.39 -2.12
CA ALA A 36 0.88 -22.88 -1.37
C ALA A 36 2.16 -22.76 -2.23
N LEU A 37 2.01 -22.37 -3.50
CA LEU A 37 3.09 -22.31 -4.48
C LEU A 37 3.19 -20.94 -5.14
N GLN A 38 4.43 -20.49 -5.35
CA GLN A 38 4.71 -19.32 -6.17
C GLN A 38 4.72 -19.72 -7.65
N ARG A 39 3.82 -19.15 -8.44
CA ARG A 39 3.71 -19.38 -9.88
C ARG A 39 4.29 -18.20 -10.63
N ARG A 40 4.85 -18.49 -11.81
CA ARG A 40 5.38 -17.48 -12.73
C ARG A 40 4.58 -17.47 -14.02
N TYR A 41 4.08 -16.30 -14.39
CA TYR A 41 3.37 -16.09 -15.64
C TYR A 41 4.04 -14.99 -16.45
N GLN A 42 4.05 -15.14 -17.76
CA GLN A 42 4.28 -14.03 -18.66
C GLN A 42 2.95 -13.35 -18.94
N LEU A 43 2.78 -12.13 -18.43
CA LEU A 43 1.64 -11.27 -18.71
C LEU A 43 1.94 -10.44 -19.96
N MET A 44 1.04 -10.44 -20.93
CA MET A 44 1.10 -9.62 -22.13
C MET A 44 -0.09 -8.67 -22.12
N TYR A 45 0.18 -7.38 -22.29
CA TYR A 45 -0.82 -6.31 -22.39
C TYR A 45 -0.77 -5.70 -23.79
N TYR A 46 -1.95 -5.47 -24.36
CA TYR A 46 -2.13 -4.91 -25.69
C TYR A 46 -2.73 -3.50 -25.57
N PRO A 47 -1.94 -2.43 -25.68
CA PRO A 47 -2.40 -1.04 -25.45
C PRO A 47 -3.47 -0.57 -26.44
N LYS A 48 -3.59 -1.21 -27.60
CA LYS A 48 -4.57 -0.83 -28.63
C LYS A 48 -6.02 -1.06 -28.19
N ASP A 49 -6.27 -2.11 -27.43
CA ASP A 49 -7.61 -2.55 -27.03
C ASP A 49 -7.74 -2.85 -25.53
N GLY A 50 -6.68 -2.61 -24.74
CA GLY A 50 -6.67 -2.87 -23.30
C GLY A 50 -6.76 -4.37 -22.94
N SER A 51 -6.51 -5.27 -23.89
CA SER A 51 -6.60 -6.70 -23.63
C SER A 51 -5.35 -7.26 -22.95
N VAL A 52 -5.54 -8.32 -22.18
CA VAL A 52 -4.48 -9.05 -21.47
C VAL A 52 -4.47 -10.53 -21.86
N GLU A 53 -3.28 -11.11 -21.89
CA GLU A 53 -3.03 -12.53 -22.11
C GLU A 53 -2.00 -13.03 -21.10
N MET A 54 -2.15 -14.25 -20.58
CA MET A 54 -1.20 -14.84 -19.65
C MET A 54 -0.70 -16.18 -20.15
N PHE A 55 0.62 -16.38 -20.10
CA PHE A 55 1.28 -17.62 -20.45
C PHE A 55 1.98 -18.23 -19.23
N ASP A 56 1.73 -19.52 -18.96
CA ASP A 56 2.39 -20.27 -17.89
C ASP A 56 3.79 -20.66 -18.34
N VAL A 57 4.80 -20.02 -17.74
CA VAL A 57 6.20 -20.20 -18.11
C VAL A 57 6.71 -21.60 -17.79
N LYS A 58 6.22 -22.22 -16.71
CA LYS A 58 6.68 -23.55 -16.28
C LYS A 58 6.10 -24.64 -17.18
N ASN A 59 4.81 -24.56 -17.46
CA ASN A 59 4.09 -25.58 -18.24
C ASN A 59 4.06 -25.29 -19.74
N GLN A 60 4.62 -24.16 -20.19
CA GLN A 60 4.70 -23.76 -21.60
C GLN A 60 3.33 -23.78 -22.30
N ARG A 61 2.30 -23.24 -21.63
CA ARG A 61 0.92 -23.20 -22.15
C ARG A 61 0.24 -21.88 -21.86
N THR A 62 -0.69 -21.48 -22.71
CA THR A 62 -1.58 -20.36 -22.43
C THR A 62 -2.39 -20.63 -21.18
N PHE A 63 -2.30 -19.73 -20.20
CA PHE A 63 -3.08 -19.77 -18.97
C PHE A 63 -4.38 -18.97 -19.14
N LEU A 64 -4.30 -17.78 -19.71
CA LEU A 64 -5.42 -16.91 -20.03
C LEU A 64 -5.30 -16.47 -21.49
N ARG A 65 -6.32 -16.76 -22.29
CA ARG A 65 -6.40 -16.27 -23.68
C ARG A 65 -6.68 -14.76 -23.69
N ARG A 66 -6.23 -14.08 -24.75
CA ARG A 66 -6.44 -12.63 -24.95
C ARG A 66 -7.89 -12.25 -24.67
N THR A 67 -8.08 -11.42 -23.65
CA THR A 67 -9.39 -10.97 -23.18
C THR A 67 -9.30 -9.49 -22.83
N VAL A 68 -10.27 -8.69 -23.24
CA VAL A 68 -10.36 -7.27 -22.86
C VAL A 68 -10.49 -7.17 -21.33
N TYR A 69 -9.70 -6.30 -20.71
CA TYR A 69 -9.66 -6.18 -19.26
C TYR A 69 -9.47 -4.72 -18.83
N ASP A 70 -10.58 -4.06 -18.53
CA ASP A 70 -10.63 -2.61 -18.31
C ASP A 70 -9.98 -2.14 -17.00
N ASP A 71 -9.79 -3.06 -16.04
CA ASP A 71 -9.24 -2.76 -14.72
C ASP A 71 -7.69 -2.60 -14.71
N ILE A 72 -7.01 -2.74 -15.86
CA ILE A 72 -5.57 -2.48 -15.99
C ILE A 72 -5.31 -1.42 -17.04
N GLN A 73 -4.66 -0.34 -16.61
CA GLN A 73 -4.19 0.72 -17.48
C GLN A 73 -2.71 0.55 -17.79
N GLN A 74 -2.25 1.14 -18.90
CA GLN A 74 -0.83 1.13 -19.24
C GLN A 74 0.04 1.76 -18.15
N ASP A 75 -0.50 2.72 -17.39
CA ASP A 75 0.23 3.37 -16.30
C ASP A 75 0.45 2.47 -15.09
N ASP A 76 -0.31 1.38 -14.95
CA ASP A 76 -0.10 0.34 -13.93
C ASP A 76 1.04 -0.62 -14.29
N LEU A 77 1.51 -0.60 -15.54
CA LEU A 77 2.49 -1.55 -16.05
C LEU A 77 3.93 -1.07 -15.80
N PHE A 78 4.39 -1.23 -14.57
CA PHE A 78 5.75 -0.92 -14.16
C PHE A 78 6.31 -1.94 -13.17
N LEU A 79 7.63 -2.11 -13.17
CA LEU A 79 8.29 -3.09 -12.29
C LEU A 79 8.06 -2.76 -10.82
N GLY A 80 7.75 -3.79 -10.04
CA GLY A 80 7.38 -3.73 -8.64
C GLY A 80 5.90 -3.42 -8.38
N ASN A 81 5.11 -3.07 -9.40
CA ASN A 81 3.66 -2.91 -9.20
C ASN A 81 2.98 -4.27 -9.00
N ARG A 82 1.84 -4.26 -8.30
CA ARG A 82 0.95 -5.43 -8.22
C ARG A 82 -0.33 -5.11 -8.99
N VAL A 83 -0.58 -5.84 -10.06
CA VAL A 83 -1.79 -5.69 -10.90
C VAL A 83 -2.72 -6.87 -10.68
N THR A 84 -4.03 -6.61 -10.63
CA THR A 84 -5.02 -7.66 -10.39
C THR A 84 -5.64 -8.12 -11.71
N VAL A 85 -5.48 -9.40 -12.06
CA VAL A 85 -6.11 -10.02 -13.24
C VAL A 85 -7.01 -11.17 -12.78
N PHE A 86 -8.33 -11.06 -12.98
CA PHE A 86 -9.33 -12.07 -12.58
C PHE A 86 -9.10 -12.61 -11.17
N SER A 87 -9.03 -11.70 -10.18
CA SER A 87 -8.81 -11.99 -8.75
C SER A 87 -7.42 -12.53 -8.38
N ARG A 88 -6.43 -12.45 -9.27
CA ARG A 88 -5.02 -12.78 -8.98
C ARG A 88 -4.18 -11.52 -8.95
N GLN A 89 -3.58 -11.22 -7.81
CA GLN A 89 -2.60 -10.14 -7.68
C GLN A 89 -1.25 -10.60 -8.24
N LEU A 90 -0.94 -10.16 -9.45
CA LEU A 90 0.31 -10.45 -10.15
C LEU A 90 1.35 -9.37 -9.81
N HIS A 91 2.47 -9.77 -9.24
CA HIS A 91 3.61 -8.87 -9.01
C HIS A 91 4.45 -8.80 -10.28
N LEU A 92 4.60 -7.60 -10.86
CA LEU A 92 5.40 -7.35 -12.07
C LEU A 92 6.89 -7.29 -11.70
N ILE A 93 7.69 -8.30 -12.08
CA ILE A 93 9.07 -8.44 -11.57
C ILE A 93 10.11 -7.96 -12.58
N GLU A 94 9.96 -8.37 -13.83
CA GLU A 94 10.87 -8.01 -14.90
C GLU A 94 10.13 -7.87 -16.23
N TYR A 95 10.74 -7.16 -17.16
CA TYR A 95 10.29 -7.13 -18.55
C TYR A 95 10.58 -8.49 -19.20
N ALA A 96 9.60 -9.07 -19.86
CA ALA A 96 9.76 -10.36 -20.53
C ALA A 96 10.42 -10.25 -21.91
N ASP A 97 10.58 -9.02 -22.44
CA ASP A 97 11.32 -8.76 -23.67
C ASP A 97 12.01 -7.38 -23.68
N GLN A 98 13.00 -7.25 -24.57
CA GLN A 98 13.79 -6.03 -24.73
C GLN A 98 12.96 -4.86 -25.28
N TYR A 99 11.91 -5.13 -26.05
CA TYR A 99 11.03 -4.10 -26.60
C TYR A 99 10.34 -3.34 -25.48
N THR A 100 9.71 -4.09 -24.56
CA THR A 100 9.03 -3.58 -23.38
C THR A 100 10.01 -2.86 -22.46
N ALA A 101 11.18 -3.45 -22.23
CA ALA A 101 12.23 -2.81 -21.42
C ALA A 101 12.66 -1.45 -21.99
N ASN A 102 12.86 -1.34 -23.30
CA ASN A 102 13.25 -0.09 -23.94
C ASN A 102 12.11 0.95 -23.95
N LYS A 103 10.86 0.51 -24.14
CA LYS A 103 9.70 1.40 -24.22
C LYS A 103 9.23 1.92 -22.87
N LEU A 104 9.22 1.06 -21.85
CA LEU A 104 8.69 1.37 -20.52
C LEU A 104 9.79 1.59 -19.47
N GLY A 105 10.91 0.86 -19.55
CA GLY A 105 11.97 0.90 -18.55
C GLY A 105 12.74 2.20 -18.48
N ILE A 106 12.85 2.94 -19.59
CA ILE A 106 13.50 4.26 -19.62
C ILE A 106 12.58 5.35 -19.05
N LYS A 107 11.27 5.12 -18.98
CA LYS A 107 10.28 6.18 -18.72
C LYS A 107 9.84 6.34 -17.26
N LYS A 108 10.23 5.44 -16.35
CA LYS A 108 9.72 5.45 -14.98
C LYS A 108 10.85 5.46 -13.96
N GLU A 109 11.21 6.67 -13.53
CA GLU A 109 12.10 6.92 -12.40
C GLU A 109 11.32 6.87 -11.09
N ARG A 110 12.04 6.65 -9.98
CA ARG A 110 11.50 6.76 -8.62
C ARG A 110 12.25 7.85 -7.87
N THR A 111 11.54 8.62 -7.06
CA THR A 111 12.13 9.63 -6.18
C THR A 111 11.45 9.62 -4.81
N LEU A 112 12.18 10.07 -3.79
CA LEU A 112 11.59 10.32 -2.48
C LEU A 112 11.02 11.75 -2.44
N ALA A 113 9.77 11.86 -2.01
CA ALA A 113 9.16 13.11 -1.59
C ALA A 113 8.92 13.09 -0.08
N ILE A 114 9.39 14.11 0.63
CA ILE A 114 9.05 14.31 2.05
C ILE A 114 8.26 15.61 2.17
N LEU A 115 7.15 15.56 2.90
CA LEU A 115 6.48 16.74 3.46
C LEU A 115 6.91 16.89 4.91
N LYS A 116 7.50 18.04 5.25
CA LYS A 116 8.04 18.36 6.57
C LYS A 116 6.91 18.68 7.58
N PRO A 117 7.20 18.71 8.89
CA PRO A 117 6.16 18.79 9.92
C PRO A 117 5.14 19.92 9.77
N ASP A 118 5.57 21.11 9.39
CA ASP A 118 4.67 22.28 9.31
C ASP A 118 3.58 22.17 8.24
N VAL A 119 3.70 21.25 7.28
CA VAL A 119 2.77 21.13 6.13
C VAL A 119 2.05 19.80 6.06
N VAL A 120 2.20 18.93 7.07
CA VAL A 120 1.53 17.62 7.09
C VAL A 120 0.01 17.75 7.02
N THR A 121 -0.56 18.80 7.62
CA THR A 121 -2.00 19.10 7.56
C THR A 121 -2.52 19.41 6.16
N LYS A 122 -1.62 19.73 5.21
CA LYS A 122 -1.93 20.05 3.81
C LYS A 122 -1.67 18.88 2.86
N ILE A 123 -1.45 17.66 3.36
CA ILE A 123 -1.12 16.48 2.55
C ILE A 123 -2.09 16.26 1.38
N GLY A 124 -3.38 16.56 1.56
CA GLY A 124 -4.37 16.41 0.49
C GLY A 124 -4.07 17.31 -0.72
N ASP A 125 -3.77 18.59 -0.48
CA ASP A 125 -3.35 19.55 -1.52
C ASP A 125 -2.09 19.08 -2.26
N PHE A 126 -1.13 18.51 -1.54
CA PHE A 126 0.09 17.95 -2.13
C PHE A 126 -0.19 16.76 -3.03
N LEU A 127 -1.09 15.86 -2.62
CA LEU A 127 -1.47 14.72 -3.45
C LEU A 127 -2.20 15.16 -4.71
N GLU A 128 -3.09 16.15 -4.63
CA GLU A 128 -3.73 16.73 -5.82
C GLU A 128 -2.70 17.33 -6.79
N LEU A 129 -1.68 18.04 -6.26
CA LEU A 129 -0.60 18.59 -7.08
C LEU A 129 0.25 17.48 -7.73
N ILE A 130 0.63 16.44 -6.97
CA ILE A 130 1.39 15.29 -7.45
C ILE A 130 0.64 14.60 -8.60
N TYR A 131 -0.66 14.31 -8.40
CA TYR A 131 -1.49 13.67 -9.42
C TYR A 131 -1.64 14.54 -10.68
N SER A 132 -1.84 15.85 -10.52
CA SER A 132 -1.91 16.78 -11.67
C SER A 132 -0.61 16.87 -12.48
N SER A 133 0.50 16.42 -11.90
CA SER A 133 1.84 16.45 -12.51
C SER A 133 2.24 15.12 -13.16
N ASN A 134 1.29 14.21 -13.35
CA ASN A 134 1.50 12.86 -13.88
C ASN A 134 2.51 12.03 -13.07
N LEU A 135 2.59 12.28 -11.77
CA LEU A 135 3.36 11.45 -10.83
C LEU A 135 2.41 10.52 -10.08
N ILE A 136 2.85 9.28 -9.89
CA ILE A 136 2.13 8.24 -9.18
C ILE A 136 2.74 8.09 -7.80
N VAL A 137 1.92 8.06 -6.76
CA VAL A 137 2.36 7.72 -5.41
C VAL A 137 2.31 6.20 -5.26
N THR A 138 3.45 5.54 -5.15
CA THR A 138 3.53 4.08 -5.04
C THR A 138 3.63 3.61 -3.59
N LYS A 139 4.20 4.44 -2.71
CA LYS A 139 4.25 4.22 -1.26
C LYS A 139 4.06 5.55 -0.54
N ALA A 140 3.42 5.53 0.62
CA ALA A 140 3.34 6.68 1.52
C ALA A 140 3.33 6.20 2.97
N LYS A 141 3.95 6.97 3.88
CA LYS A 141 3.94 6.74 5.32
C LYS A 141 4.16 8.05 6.08
N MET A 142 3.37 8.28 7.12
CA MET A 142 3.63 9.30 8.12
C MET A 142 4.56 8.74 9.20
N SER A 143 5.66 9.44 9.50
CA SER A 143 6.71 9.01 10.43
C SER A 143 7.19 10.16 11.31
N CYS A 144 7.62 9.86 12.52
CA CYS A 144 8.44 10.77 13.34
C CYS A 144 9.87 10.26 13.35
N LEU A 145 10.84 11.06 12.89
CA LEU A 145 12.24 10.71 12.96
C LEU A 145 12.82 11.05 14.33
N THR A 146 13.65 10.17 14.88
CA THR A 146 14.53 10.56 16.00
C THR A 146 15.63 11.50 15.49
N CYS A 147 16.26 12.26 16.38
CA CYS A 147 17.39 13.11 16.00
C CYS A 147 18.52 12.31 15.33
N ASN A 148 18.80 11.09 15.81
CA ASN A 148 19.80 10.21 15.19
C ASN A 148 19.37 9.79 13.78
N GLN A 149 18.12 9.36 13.60
CA GLN A 149 17.58 9.01 12.28
C GLN A 149 17.63 10.19 11.30
N ALA A 150 17.28 11.39 11.76
CA ALA A 150 17.34 12.59 10.93
C ALA A 150 18.79 12.99 10.61
N ALA A 151 19.73 12.84 11.54
CA ALA A 151 21.15 13.07 11.30
C ALA A 151 21.75 12.09 10.29
N ASP A 152 21.43 10.79 10.43
CA ASP A 152 21.83 9.75 9.48
C ASP A 152 21.27 10.03 8.09
N PHE A 153 20.00 10.42 8.00
CA PHE A 153 19.35 10.73 6.73
C PHE A 153 19.99 11.94 6.01
N TYR A 154 20.37 12.99 6.75
CA TYR A 154 21.01 14.19 6.20
C TYR A 154 22.54 14.19 6.32
N ALA A 155 23.20 13.03 6.47
CA ALA A 155 24.64 12.94 6.74
C ALA A 155 25.50 13.69 5.70
N GLU A 156 25.06 13.76 4.45
CA GLU A 156 25.73 14.53 3.38
C GLU A 156 25.82 16.04 3.66
N HIS A 157 25.01 16.54 4.58
CA HIS A 157 25.00 17.94 5.01
C HIS A 157 25.69 18.16 6.36
N GLN A 158 26.31 17.15 6.98
CA GLN A 158 26.88 17.24 8.33
C GLN A 158 27.89 18.39 8.50
N SER A 159 28.63 18.74 7.45
CA SER A 159 29.59 19.85 7.47
C SER A 159 28.98 21.24 7.23
N LYS A 160 27.67 21.33 6.99
CA LYS A 160 26.97 22.58 6.70
C LYS A 160 26.50 23.27 7.99
N PRO A 161 26.59 24.61 8.08
CA PRO A 161 26.24 25.34 9.30
C PRO A 161 24.77 25.21 9.71
N PHE A 162 23.88 24.86 8.77
CA PHE A 162 22.45 24.67 9.02
C PHE A 162 22.07 23.25 9.45
N PHE A 163 23.01 22.30 9.49
CA PHE A 163 22.73 20.88 9.70
C PHE A 163 22.00 20.58 11.01
N ASN A 164 22.51 21.09 12.14
CA ASN A 164 21.90 20.84 13.44
C ASN A 164 20.46 21.36 13.52
N ASN A 165 20.22 22.56 12.96
CA ASN A 165 18.88 23.13 12.90
C ASN A 165 17.94 22.33 11.98
N LEU A 166 18.46 21.79 10.87
CA LEU A 166 17.71 20.92 9.97
C LEU A 166 17.31 19.62 10.67
N VAL A 167 18.26 18.97 11.36
CA VAL A 167 18.01 17.74 12.13
C VAL A 167 16.95 17.99 13.18
N GLN A 168 17.10 19.04 14.00
CA GLN A 168 16.14 19.40 15.04
C GLN A 168 14.75 19.71 14.47
N TYR A 169 14.69 20.39 13.32
CA TYR A 169 13.42 20.72 12.68
C TYR A 169 12.70 19.47 12.16
N VAL A 170 13.41 18.59 11.44
CA VAL A 170 12.81 17.39 10.85
C VAL A 170 12.42 16.36 11.91
N SER A 171 13.09 16.35 13.06
CA SER A 171 12.72 15.49 14.22
C SER A 171 11.68 16.12 15.15
N SER A 172 11.23 17.36 14.91
CA SER A 172 10.33 18.07 15.83
C SER A 172 8.88 17.57 15.81
N GLY A 173 8.49 16.78 14.81
CA GLY A 173 7.11 16.34 14.65
C GLY A 173 6.94 15.31 13.53
N PRO A 174 5.68 14.94 13.21
CA PRO A 174 5.39 14.00 12.13
C PRO A 174 5.80 14.58 10.79
N LEU A 175 6.30 13.76 9.88
CA LEU A 175 6.52 14.07 8.48
C LEU A 175 5.85 13.00 7.62
N VAL A 176 5.64 13.30 6.34
CA VAL A 176 5.09 12.32 5.40
C VAL A 176 6.13 12.01 4.33
N ALA A 177 6.58 10.77 4.28
CA ALA A 177 7.44 10.26 3.22
C ALA A 177 6.59 9.57 2.14
N MET A 178 6.92 9.80 0.88
CA MET A 178 6.24 9.22 -0.29
C MET A 178 7.26 8.76 -1.33
N GLU A 179 7.07 7.58 -1.89
CA GLU A 179 7.73 7.15 -3.12
C GLU A 179 6.90 7.64 -4.30
N LEU A 180 7.48 8.52 -5.10
CA LEU A 180 6.87 9.01 -6.34
C LEU A 180 7.49 8.29 -7.53
N MET A 181 6.65 7.94 -8.50
CA MET A 181 7.07 7.32 -9.76
C MET A 181 6.52 8.10 -10.95
N GLY A 182 7.33 8.25 -11.99
CA GLY A 182 6.92 8.86 -13.24
C GLY A 182 8.11 9.11 -14.16
N THR A 183 7.85 9.77 -15.29
CA THR A 183 8.92 10.20 -16.20
C THR A 183 9.68 11.37 -15.59
N ASP A 184 11.00 11.25 -15.56
CA ASP A 184 11.92 12.21 -14.92
C ASP A 184 11.49 12.57 -13.49
N ALA A 185 11.03 11.59 -12.70
CA ALA A 185 10.36 11.81 -11.42
C ALA A 185 11.17 12.69 -10.46
N VAL A 186 12.50 12.51 -10.41
CA VAL A 186 13.41 13.33 -9.58
C VAL A 186 13.30 14.80 -10.00
N SER A 187 13.44 15.06 -11.30
CA SER A 187 13.39 16.42 -11.85
C SER A 187 11.99 17.02 -11.74
N ALA A 188 10.95 16.23 -12.00
CA ALA A 188 9.55 16.65 -11.90
C ALA A 188 9.19 17.08 -10.48
N TRP A 189 9.52 16.26 -9.47
CA TRP A 189 9.26 16.60 -8.08
C TRP A 189 10.04 17.85 -7.64
N ARG A 190 11.31 17.97 -8.02
CA ARG A 190 12.11 19.17 -7.72
C ARG A 190 11.55 20.43 -8.37
N ARG A 191 11.05 20.35 -9.61
CA ARG A 191 10.37 21.49 -10.26
C ARG A 191 9.12 21.91 -9.51
N LEU A 192 8.30 20.96 -9.06
CA LEU A 192 7.08 21.25 -8.28
C LEU A 192 7.40 21.91 -6.94
N LEU A 193 8.39 21.38 -6.22
CA LEU A 193 8.86 21.99 -4.98
C LEU A 193 9.35 23.42 -5.22
N GLY A 194 10.11 23.63 -6.29
CA GLY A 194 10.76 24.90 -6.60
C GLY A 194 12.08 25.08 -5.86
N PRO A 195 12.77 26.20 -6.10
CA PRO A 195 14.09 26.47 -5.54
C PRO A 195 14.08 26.54 -4.00
N THR A 196 15.19 26.15 -3.38
CA THR A 196 15.35 26.20 -1.92
C THR A 196 15.60 27.63 -1.44
N ASP A 197 16.29 28.42 -2.26
CA ASP A 197 16.77 29.77 -2.01
C ASP A 197 15.69 30.86 -2.26
N SER A 198 15.62 31.82 -1.33
CA SER A 198 14.59 32.87 -1.29
C SER A 198 14.58 33.84 -2.49
N PRO A 199 15.72 34.25 -3.09
CA PRO A 199 15.71 35.13 -4.26
C PRO A 199 15.03 34.47 -5.47
N THR A 200 15.48 33.28 -5.85
CA THR A 200 14.94 32.51 -6.99
C THR A 200 13.50 32.04 -6.75
N ARG A 201 13.09 31.89 -5.49
CA ARG A 201 11.69 31.60 -5.12
C ARG A 201 10.73 32.71 -5.55
N ARG A 202 11.14 33.98 -5.42
CA ARG A 202 10.31 35.14 -5.80
C ARG A 202 10.08 35.24 -7.32
N GLU A 203 10.99 34.68 -8.12
CA GLU A 203 10.90 34.67 -9.58
C GLU A 203 9.95 33.59 -10.12
N SER A 204 9.50 32.65 -9.28
CA SER A 204 8.56 31.58 -9.64
C SER A 204 7.45 31.44 -8.60
N PRO A 205 6.46 32.35 -8.60
CA PRO A 205 5.40 32.39 -7.57
C PRO A 205 4.44 31.19 -7.61
N GLN A 206 4.50 30.37 -8.66
CA GLN A 206 3.64 29.21 -8.85
C GLN A 206 4.14 27.92 -8.16
N ASN A 207 5.39 27.90 -7.66
CA ASN A 207 5.97 26.70 -7.06
C ASN A 207 5.53 26.54 -5.60
N VAL A 208 5.48 25.30 -5.12
CA VAL A 208 5.03 24.93 -3.76
C VAL A 208 5.74 25.74 -2.68
N ARG A 209 7.08 25.84 -2.76
CA ARG A 209 7.87 26.56 -1.76
C ARG A 209 7.56 28.05 -1.73
N SER A 210 7.17 28.61 -2.87
CA SER A 210 6.76 30.01 -3.00
C SER A 210 5.37 30.24 -2.41
N GLN A 211 4.44 29.32 -2.62
CA GLN A 211 3.06 29.45 -2.15
C GLN A 211 2.86 29.09 -0.67
N MET A 212 3.62 28.11 -0.17
CA MET A 212 3.35 27.47 1.13
C MET A 212 4.57 27.34 2.06
N GLY A 213 5.77 27.71 1.61
CA GLY A 213 7.00 27.51 2.37
C GLY A 213 7.48 28.75 3.12
N ALA A 214 7.95 28.54 4.35
CA ALA A 214 8.79 29.51 5.03
C ALA A 214 10.23 29.49 4.46
N GLU A 215 11.03 30.50 4.80
CA GLU A 215 12.40 30.62 4.29
C GLU A 215 13.35 29.56 4.89
N GLY A 216 14.43 29.26 4.16
CA GLY A 216 15.49 28.37 4.63
C GLY A 216 15.06 26.92 4.82
N ILE A 217 15.34 26.34 5.99
CA ILE A 217 15.12 24.92 6.30
C ILE A 217 13.64 24.54 6.40
N LYS A 218 12.73 25.51 6.55
CA LYS A 218 11.26 25.35 6.63
C LYS A 218 10.57 25.45 5.26
N ASN A 219 11.22 24.92 4.24
CA ASN A 219 10.82 25.00 2.83
C ASN A 219 9.81 23.92 2.40
N VAL A 220 8.83 23.57 3.24
CA VAL A 220 7.77 22.58 2.98
C VAL A 220 8.24 21.13 2.86
N GLY A 221 9.21 20.83 2.01
CA GLY A 221 9.50 19.45 1.61
C GLY A 221 10.93 19.20 1.14
N HIS A 222 11.27 17.93 1.07
CA HIS A 222 12.54 17.41 0.53
C HIS A 222 12.26 16.62 -0.76
N GLY A 223 13.21 16.68 -1.68
CA GLY A 223 13.23 15.90 -2.90
C GLY A 223 14.66 15.51 -3.20
N SER A 224 14.88 14.23 -3.53
CA SER A 224 16.21 13.70 -3.82
C SER A 224 16.90 14.48 -4.93
N ASP A 225 18.22 14.61 -4.88
CA ASP A 225 18.96 15.40 -5.86
C ASP A 225 19.34 14.63 -7.14
N SER A 226 19.33 13.30 -7.06
CA SER A 226 19.80 12.35 -8.06
C SER A 226 19.09 11.00 -7.89
N LEU A 227 19.12 10.16 -8.92
CA LEU A 227 18.58 8.78 -8.84
C LEU A 227 19.29 7.94 -7.76
N ALA A 228 20.59 8.12 -7.59
CA ALA A 228 21.36 7.41 -6.57
C ALA A 228 20.96 7.83 -5.15
N ALA A 229 20.76 9.13 -4.91
CA ALA A 229 20.22 9.63 -3.64
C ALA A 229 18.81 9.10 -3.41
N ALA A 230 17.93 9.19 -4.42
CA ALA A 230 16.56 8.68 -4.34
C ALA A 230 16.52 7.20 -3.92
N ALA A 231 17.35 6.34 -4.51
CA ALA A 231 17.41 4.92 -4.15
C ALA A 231 17.81 4.71 -2.67
N ARG A 232 18.84 5.42 -2.18
CA ARG A 232 19.28 5.33 -0.77
C ARG A 232 18.20 5.84 0.19
N GLU A 233 17.63 6.99 -0.11
CA GLU A 233 16.62 7.66 0.69
C GLU A 233 15.31 6.85 0.75
N LEU A 234 14.91 6.23 -0.36
CA LEU A 234 13.77 5.32 -0.42
C LEU A 234 13.99 4.05 0.40
N GLU A 235 15.18 3.45 0.34
CA GLU A 235 15.51 2.27 1.17
C GLU A 235 15.50 2.62 2.67
N PHE A 236 15.86 3.85 3.05
CA PHE A 236 15.76 4.31 4.44
C PHE A 236 14.31 4.34 4.95
N PHE A 237 13.37 4.90 4.17
CA PHE A 237 11.97 5.03 4.58
C PHE A 237 11.13 3.79 4.34
N PHE A 238 11.40 3.06 3.26
CA PHE A 238 10.63 1.93 2.75
C PHE A 238 11.54 0.72 2.44
N PRO A 239 12.26 0.20 3.45
CA PRO A 239 13.25 -0.84 3.23
C PRO A 239 12.59 -2.11 2.70
N SER A 240 13.38 -2.85 1.93
CA SER A 240 12.98 -4.15 1.40
C SER A 240 12.83 -5.20 2.51
N THR A 241 13.52 -5.00 3.64
CA THR A 241 13.45 -5.86 4.83
C THR A 241 12.45 -5.30 5.84
N VAL A 242 11.44 -6.10 6.13
CA VAL A 242 10.36 -5.82 7.08
C VAL A 242 10.92 -5.46 8.47
N GLY A 243 10.41 -4.37 9.07
CA GLY A 243 10.79 -3.92 10.42
C GLY A 243 11.99 -2.98 10.50
N LEU A 244 12.75 -2.79 9.42
CA LEU A 244 13.80 -1.77 9.36
C LEU A 244 13.19 -0.41 8.95
N GLY A 245 13.87 0.70 9.26
CA GLY A 245 13.42 2.06 8.94
C GLY A 245 12.51 2.73 9.97
N PRO A 246 12.15 4.02 9.79
CA PRO A 246 11.34 4.77 10.74
C PRO A 246 9.95 4.16 10.94
N GLY A 247 9.48 4.15 12.19
CA GLY A 247 8.11 3.74 12.51
C GLY A 247 7.08 4.72 11.95
N ASN A 248 5.82 4.28 11.90
CA ASN A 248 4.73 5.23 11.71
C ASN A 248 4.35 5.90 13.03
N THR A 249 3.43 6.85 12.95
CA THR A 249 3.03 7.74 14.05
C THR A 249 1.74 7.29 14.75
N ALA A 250 1.29 6.06 14.53
CA ALA A 250 0.03 5.57 15.09
C ALA A 250 0.06 5.56 16.62
N ARG A 251 -0.94 6.16 17.26
CA ARG A 251 -1.07 6.26 18.71
C ARG A 251 -1.82 5.06 19.32
N CYS A 252 -2.74 4.48 18.55
CA CYS A 252 -3.60 3.36 18.93
C CYS A 252 -4.41 3.60 20.20
N THR A 253 -4.91 4.83 20.37
CA THR A 253 -5.73 5.27 21.52
C THR A 253 -6.76 6.26 21.01
N ASP A 254 -7.99 6.22 21.52
CA ASP A 254 -9.08 7.17 21.21
C ASP A 254 -9.16 7.50 19.71
N CYS A 255 -9.14 6.46 18.88
CA CYS A 255 -9.01 6.58 17.44
C CYS A 255 -10.02 5.75 16.66
N THR A 256 -10.18 6.10 15.39
CA THR A 256 -10.93 5.35 14.38
C THR A 256 -10.03 5.08 13.19
N CYS A 257 -10.22 3.91 12.57
CA CYS A 257 -9.54 3.55 11.34
C CYS A 257 -10.37 4.06 10.16
N CYS A 258 -9.70 4.71 9.19
CA CYS A 258 -10.29 5.02 7.90
C CYS A 258 -9.43 4.39 6.80
N ILE A 259 -10.06 3.72 5.83
CA ILE A 259 -9.36 3.20 4.66
C ILE A 259 -9.91 3.89 3.41
N ILE A 260 -9.08 4.68 2.74
CA ILE A 260 -9.36 5.16 1.39
C ILE A 260 -9.15 3.96 0.46
N LYS A 261 -10.25 3.50 -0.16
CA LYS A 261 -10.31 2.25 -0.91
C LYS A 261 -9.58 2.34 -2.26
N PRO A 262 -9.18 1.21 -2.85
CA PRO A 262 -8.42 1.19 -4.11
C PRO A 262 -9.07 1.91 -5.29
N HIS A 263 -10.38 1.83 -5.51
CA HIS A 263 -11.01 2.63 -6.57
C HIS A 263 -10.83 4.15 -6.34
N ALA A 264 -10.95 4.63 -5.10
CA ALA A 264 -10.75 6.05 -4.80
C ALA A 264 -9.28 6.47 -4.96
N MET A 265 -8.34 5.57 -4.65
CA MET A 265 -6.90 5.79 -4.89
C MET A 265 -6.59 5.88 -6.38
N SER A 266 -7.07 4.93 -7.19
CA SER A 266 -6.82 4.90 -8.64
C SER A 266 -7.47 6.06 -9.40
N GLU A 267 -8.60 6.58 -8.89
CA GLU A 267 -9.26 7.77 -9.44
C GLU A 267 -8.64 9.10 -8.96
N GLY A 268 -7.55 9.06 -8.19
CA GLY A 268 -6.87 10.27 -7.69
C GLY A 268 -7.70 11.05 -6.66
N LEU A 269 -8.68 10.43 -6.01
CA LEU A 269 -9.58 11.08 -5.05
C LEU A 269 -8.97 11.22 -3.64
N ALA A 270 -7.83 10.56 -3.38
CA ALA A 270 -7.20 10.55 -2.06
C ALA A 270 -6.93 11.96 -1.52
N GLY A 271 -6.43 12.88 -2.36
CA GLY A 271 -6.15 14.26 -1.98
C GLY A 271 -7.41 15.00 -1.52
N LYS A 272 -8.50 14.90 -2.29
CA LYS A 272 -9.80 15.51 -1.97
C LYS A 272 -10.42 14.94 -0.69
N ILE A 273 -10.30 13.62 -0.48
CA ILE A 273 -10.79 12.95 0.73
C ILE A 273 -10.01 13.44 1.95
N LEU A 274 -8.68 13.47 1.90
CA LEU A 274 -7.84 13.97 2.99
C LEU A 274 -8.13 15.44 3.30
N ASN A 275 -8.27 16.27 2.27
CA ASN A 275 -8.67 17.66 2.41
C ASN A 275 -10.04 17.81 3.08
N SER A 276 -10.99 16.95 2.75
CA SER A 276 -12.33 16.94 3.37
C SER A 276 -12.24 16.58 4.86
N ILE A 277 -11.43 15.56 5.22
CA ILE A 277 -11.19 15.13 6.60
C ILE A 277 -10.56 16.28 7.42
N SER A 278 -9.50 16.90 6.90
CA SER A 278 -8.82 18.00 7.60
C SER A 278 -9.70 19.25 7.72
N LYS A 279 -10.48 19.60 6.69
CA LYS A 279 -11.43 20.73 6.73
C LYS A 279 -12.57 20.51 7.73
N ALA A 280 -12.97 19.26 7.96
CA ALA A 280 -13.95 18.90 8.97
C ALA A 280 -13.38 18.91 10.42
N GLY A 281 -12.09 19.20 10.58
CA GLY A 281 -11.44 19.34 11.89
C GLY A 281 -11.00 18.02 12.53
N PHE A 282 -10.92 16.93 11.76
CA PHE A 282 -10.39 15.66 12.25
C PHE A 282 -8.86 15.65 12.24
N GLU A 283 -8.24 15.17 13.33
CA GLU A 283 -6.77 15.02 13.44
C GLU A 283 -6.35 13.68 12.82
N ILE A 284 -5.59 13.73 11.71
CA ILE A 284 -4.94 12.55 11.14
C ILE A 284 -3.60 12.37 11.85
N THR A 285 -3.51 11.35 12.70
CA THR A 285 -2.30 11.08 13.50
C THR A 285 -1.36 10.08 12.85
N ALA A 286 -1.85 9.24 11.94
CA ALA A 286 -1.02 8.37 11.13
C ALA A 286 -1.66 8.08 9.77
N LEU A 287 -0.81 7.80 8.78
CA LEU A 287 -1.20 7.45 7.42
C LEU A 287 -0.18 6.49 6.85
N GLN A 288 -0.63 5.45 6.15
CA GLN A 288 0.25 4.56 5.39
C GLN A 288 -0.49 3.87 4.23
N MET A 289 0.20 3.69 3.10
CA MET A 289 -0.32 2.94 1.95
C MET A 289 -0.01 1.43 2.07
N PHE A 290 -0.97 0.60 1.68
CA PHE A 290 -0.87 -0.85 1.71
C PHE A 290 -1.43 -1.48 0.44
N HIS A 291 -0.86 -2.64 0.07
CA HIS A 291 -1.51 -3.59 -0.82
C HIS A 291 -2.04 -4.73 0.04
N VAL A 292 -3.36 -4.83 0.16
CA VAL A 292 -3.99 -5.82 1.06
C VAL A 292 -4.06 -7.17 0.36
N GLU A 293 -3.42 -8.17 0.96
CA GLU A 293 -3.54 -9.55 0.50
C GLU A 293 -4.91 -10.13 0.84
N ARG A 294 -5.37 -11.07 0.01
CA ARG A 294 -6.73 -11.63 0.13
C ARG A 294 -7.02 -12.22 1.50
N ALA A 295 -6.08 -12.98 2.08
CA ALA A 295 -6.26 -13.56 3.41
C ALA A 295 -6.47 -12.48 4.48
N ASN A 296 -5.72 -11.38 4.39
CA ASN A 296 -5.82 -10.26 5.34
C ASN A 296 -7.12 -9.49 5.14
N ALA A 297 -7.56 -9.30 3.90
CA ALA A 297 -8.86 -8.68 3.59
C ALA A 297 -10.04 -9.53 4.07
N GLU A 298 -10.00 -10.85 3.88
CA GLU A 298 -11.05 -11.77 4.34
C GLU A 298 -11.17 -11.81 5.86
N GLU A 299 -10.04 -11.83 6.57
CA GLU A 299 -10.00 -11.75 8.03
C GLU A 299 -10.36 -10.34 8.53
N PHE A 300 -10.07 -9.27 7.78
CA PHE A 300 -10.47 -7.90 8.14
C PHE A 300 -11.98 -7.71 8.03
N LEU A 301 -12.58 -8.25 6.97
CA LEU A 301 -14.00 -8.12 6.71
C LEU A 301 -14.82 -9.30 7.26
N GLU A 302 -14.24 -10.19 8.07
CA GLU A 302 -14.87 -11.42 8.55
C GLU A 302 -16.22 -11.15 9.23
N VAL A 303 -16.33 -10.04 9.96
CA VAL A 303 -17.56 -9.60 10.63
C VAL A 303 -18.74 -9.38 9.67
N TYR A 304 -18.49 -9.11 8.39
CA TYR A 304 -19.52 -8.93 7.37
C TYR A 304 -19.88 -10.23 6.65
N LYS A 305 -19.14 -11.32 6.88
CA LYS A 305 -19.32 -12.60 6.18
C LYS A 305 -20.65 -13.23 6.57
N GLY A 306 -21.53 -13.41 5.57
CA GLY A 306 -22.87 -13.94 5.78
C GLY A 306 -23.89 -12.92 6.30
N VAL A 307 -23.45 -11.70 6.62
CA VAL A 307 -24.32 -10.58 7.02
C VAL A 307 -24.72 -9.74 5.81
N VAL A 308 -23.77 -9.46 4.92
CA VAL A 308 -23.99 -8.67 3.70
C VAL A 308 -23.77 -9.52 2.46
N THR A 309 -24.60 -9.32 1.43
CA THR A 309 -24.52 -10.05 0.16
C THR A 309 -23.26 -9.71 -0.64
N GLU A 310 -22.71 -8.52 -0.41
CA GLU A 310 -21.59 -7.94 -1.14
C GLU A 310 -20.22 -8.37 -0.58
N TYR A 311 -20.18 -9.20 0.47
CA TYR A 311 -18.94 -9.56 1.19
C TYR A 311 -17.80 -9.99 0.23
N SER A 312 -18.10 -10.91 -0.70
CA SER A 312 -17.11 -11.41 -1.66
C SER A 312 -16.57 -10.31 -2.57
N CYS A 313 -17.42 -9.37 -2.96
CA CYS A 313 -17.02 -8.22 -3.78
C CYS A 313 -16.25 -7.17 -2.96
N MET A 314 -16.60 -6.96 -1.68
CA MET A 314 -15.87 -6.06 -0.78
C MET A 314 -14.43 -6.52 -0.56
N VAL A 315 -14.23 -7.83 -0.36
CA VAL A 315 -12.89 -8.43 -0.26
C VAL A 315 -12.11 -8.19 -1.57
N SER A 316 -12.73 -8.48 -2.72
CA SER A 316 -12.08 -8.29 -4.01
C SER A 316 -11.73 -6.83 -4.29
N GLU A 317 -12.58 -5.88 -3.91
CA GLU A 317 -12.32 -4.44 -4.02
C GLU A 317 -11.12 -4.02 -3.16
N LEU A 318 -11.05 -4.46 -1.90
CA LEU A 318 -9.93 -4.11 -1.01
C LEU A 318 -8.60 -4.69 -1.49
N CYS A 319 -8.65 -5.80 -2.23
CA CYS A 319 -7.50 -6.42 -2.88
C CYS A 319 -7.21 -5.91 -4.29
N SER A 320 -8.05 -5.05 -4.87
CA SER A 320 -7.92 -4.71 -6.29
C SER A 320 -6.68 -3.86 -6.60
N GLY A 321 -6.19 -3.09 -5.61
CA GLY A 321 -5.02 -2.22 -5.74
C GLY A 321 -4.56 -1.64 -4.40
N PRO A 322 -3.74 -0.56 -4.42
CA PRO A 322 -3.29 0.09 -3.20
C PRO A 322 -4.44 0.79 -2.48
N CYS A 323 -4.48 0.70 -1.16
CA CYS A 323 -5.33 1.51 -0.30
C CYS A 323 -4.49 2.39 0.62
N MET A 324 -5.09 3.45 1.15
CA MET A 324 -4.44 4.31 2.15
C MET A 324 -5.19 4.21 3.48
N VAL A 325 -4.49 3.75 4.51
CA VAL A 325 -5.05 3.57 5.86
C VAL A 325 -4.65 4.76 6.72
N LEU A 326 -5.62 5.32 7.42
CA LEU A 326 -5.48 6.47 8.30
C LEU A 326 -5.85 6.09 9.73
N GLU A 327 -5.09 6.60 10.68
CA GLU A 327 -5.55 6.75 12.05
C GLU A 327 -6.10 8.17 12.21
N ILE A 328 -7.34 8.26 12.69
CA ILE A 328 -7.97 9.53 13.04
C ILE A 328 -8.21 9.53 14.53
N HIS A 329 -7.65 10.52 15.22
CA HIS A 329 -7.63 10.61 16.66
C HIS A 329 -8.63 11.66 17.17
N GLY A 330 -9.26 11.37 18.30
CA GLY A 330 -10.06 12.34 19.03
C GLY A 330 -11.13 11.71 19.93
N ASN A 331 -11.70 12.55 20.80
CA ASN A 331 -12.77 12.12 21.70
C ASN A 331 -14.05 11.77 20.93
N ASP A 332 -14.60 10.59 21.23
CA ASP A 332 -15.78 10.01 20.57
C ASP A 332 -15.68 10.02 19.02
N VAL A 333 -14.45 9.86 18.53
CA VAL A 333 -14.17 9.99 17.09
C VAL A 333 -14.82 8.88 16.24
N PRO A 334 -14.97 7.61 16.68
CA PRO A 334 -15.58 6.59 15.82
C PRO A 334 -17.03 6.91 15.42
N LYS A 335 -17.81 7.50 16.33
CA LYS A 335 -19.19 7.90 16.04
C LYS A 335 -19.23 9.10 15.11
N ARG A 336 -18.56 10.19 15.49
CA ARG A 336 -18.52 11.45 14.72
C ARG A 336 -17.97 11.24 13.31
N PHE A 337 -16.93 10.42 13.18
CA PHE A 337 -16.31 10.15 11.89
C PHE A 337 -17.19 9.27 10.98
N ARG A 338 -17.95 8.33 11.55
CA ARG A 338 -18.91 7.52 10.79
C ARG A 338 -20.07 8.36 10.25
N GLU A 339 -20.58 9.29 11.04
CA GLU A 339 -21.58 10.27 10.60
C GLU A 339 -21.02 11.12 9.44
N PHE A 340 -19.76 11.54 9.54
CA PHE A 340 -19.06 12.26 8.46
C PHE A 340 -18.84 11.41 7.20
N CYS A 341 -18.56 10.10 7.34
CA CYS A 341 -18.47 9.18 6.22
C CYS A 341 -19.83 8.96 5.54
N GLY A 342 -20.92 8.95 6.30
CA GLY A 342 -22.28 8.74 5.80
C GLY A 342 -22.65 7.25 5.62
N PRO A 343 -23.88 6.96 5.15
CA PRO A 343 -24.35 5.60 4.91
C PRO A 343 -23.44 4.79 3.96
N ALA A 344 -23.34 3.47 4.19
CA ALA A 344 -22.47 2.59 3.41
C ALA A 344 -22.82 2.57 1.91
N ASP A 345 -24.09 2.79 1.58
CA ASP A 345 -24.59 2.94 0.20
C ASP A 345 -24.47 4.40 -0.25
N PRO A 346 -23.61 4.71 -1.25
CA PRO A 346 -23.48 6.06 -1.80
C PRO A 346 -24.78 6.66 -2.36
N GLU A 347 -25.70 5.84 -2.88
CA GLU A 347 -26.97 6.34 -3.40
C GLU A 347 -27.85 6.86 -2.27
N ILE A 348 -27.99 6.10 -1.19
CA ILE A 348 -28.69 6.54 0.02
C ILE A 348 -27.99 7.77 0.63
N ALA A 349 -26.66 7.74 0.68
CA ALA A 349 -25.87 8.86 1.20
C ALA A 349 -26.12 10.15 0.39
N ARG A 350 -26.17 10.10 -0.94
CA ARG A 350 -26.45 11.27 -1.79
C ARG A 350 -27.84 11.87 -1.55
N HIS A 351 -28.85 11.04 -1.29
CA HIS A 351 -30.20 11.51 -1.05
C HIS A 351 -30.39 12.10 0.36
N LEU A 352 -29.85 11.44 1.38
CA LEU A 352 -30.09 11.80 2.79
C LEU A 352 -29.02 12.73 3.36
N TYR A 353 -27.77 12.58 2.94
CA TYR A 353 -26.59 13.24 3.52
C TYR A 353 -25.56 13.61 2.43
N PRO A 354 -25.89 14.53 1.51
CA PRO A 354 -25.13 14.79 0.27
C PRO A 354 -23.69 15.28 0.49
N THR A 355 -23.38 15.78 1.68
CA THR A 355 -22.05 16.30 2.04
C THR A 355 -21.10 15.25 2.62
N THR A 356 -21.56 14.01 2.82
CA THR A 356 -20.76 12.94 3.42
C THR A 356 -19.73 12.38 2.44
N LEU A 357 -18.63 11.80 2.94
CA LEU A 357 -17.57 11.28 2.07
C LEU A 357 -18.07 10.23 1.08
N ARG A 358 -18.95 9.32 1.52
CA ARG A 358 -19.50 8.27 0.66
C ARG A 358 -20.48 8.84 -0.38
N ALA A 359 -21.20 9.92 -0.06
CA ALA A 359 -22.05 10.62 -1.03
C ALA A 359 -21.22 11.32 -2.12
N LEU A 360 -20.13 11.99 -1.71
CA LEU A 360 -19.29 12.79 -2.62
C LEU A 360 -18.41 11.93 -3.53
N TYR A 361 -17.85 10.84 -3.00
CA TYR A 361 -16.79 10.09 -3.66
C TYR A 361 -17.15 8.62 -3.96
N GLY A 362 -18.26 8.12 -3.42
CA GLY A 362 -18.70 6.74 -3.62
C GLY A 362 -19.44 6.52 -4.94
N LYS A 363 -19.23 5.35 -5.53
CA LYS A 363 -19.88 4.89 -6.77
C LYS A 363 -20.97 3.86 -6.52
N THR A 364 -20.65 2.82 -5.77
CA THR A 364 -21.56 1.69 -5.45
C THR A 364 -21.37 1.27 -4.00
N LYS A 365 -22.22 0.38 -3.47
CA LYS A 365 -22.05 -0.19 -2.11
C LYS A 365 -20.65 -0.79 -1.87
N VAL A 366 -20.07 -1.43 -2.89
CA VAL A 366 -18.72 -2.02 -2.83
C VAL A 366 -17.65 -0.93 -2.97
N ARG A 367 -17.77 -0.10 -4.01
CA ARG A 367 -16.89 1.03 -4.33
C ARG A 367 -17.43 2.32 -3.69
N ASN A 368 -17.48 2.35 -2.36
CA ASN A 368 -18.08 3.44 -1.59
C ASN A 368 -17.06 4.46 -1.04
N ALA A 369 -15.95 4.70 -1.76
CA ALA A 369 -14.81 5.54 -1.38
C ALA A 369 -14.01 5.12 -0.12
N VAL A 370 -14.67 5.06 1.04
CA VAL A 370 -14.01 4.91 2.34
C VAL A 370 -14.65 3.83 3.23
N HIS A 371 -13.79 3.00 3.83
CA HIS A 371 -14.12 2.25 5.05
C HIS A 371 -13.91 3.15 6.27
N CYS A 372 -14.74 2.99 7.30
CA CYS A 372 -14.54 3.59 8.61
C CYS A 372 -14.94 2.59 9.69
N THR A 373 -14.33 2.66 10.87
CA THR A 373 -14.69 1.79 11.99
C THR A 373 -16.16 1.97 12.41
N ASP A 374 -16.86 0.85 12.57
CA ASP A 374 -18.29 0.79 12.92
C ASP A 374 -18.57 0.68 14.43
N LEU A 375 -17.63 0.22 15.25
CA LEU A 375 -17.80 0.11 16.70
C LEU A 375 -16.66 0.83 17.43
N PRO A 376 -16.93 1.60 18.49
CA PRO A 376 -15.87 2.30 19.22
C PRO A 376 -14.75 1.39 19.73
N GLU A 377 -15.08 0.15 20.08
CA GLU A 377 -14.13 -0.84 20.60
C GLU A 377 -13.19 -1.38 19.51
N ASP A 378 -13.58 -1.29 18.24
CA ASP A 378 -12.83 -1.84 17.10
C ASP A 378 -11.79 -0.86 16.56
N GLY A 379 -11.92 0.44 16.84
CA GLY A 379 -11.06 1.47 16.22
C GLY A 379 -9.58 1.22 16.47
N VAL A 380 -9.21 0.97 17.73
CA VAL A 380 -7.84 0.64 18.12
C VAL A 380 -7.38 -0.68 17.49
N LEU A 381 -8.25 -1.70 17.42
CA LEU A 381 -7.91 -3.00 16.86
C LEU A 381 -7.63 -2.92 15.35
N GLU A 382 -8.47 -2.21 14.61
CA GLU A 382 -8.32 -1.99 13.18
C GLU A 382 -7.04 -1.21 12.86
N VAL A 383 -6.78 -0.12 13.60
CA VAL A 383 -5.56 0.70 13.45
C VAL A 383 -4.32 -0.14 13.77
N HIS A 384 -4.31 -0.85 14.88
CA HIS A 384 -3.20 -1.70 15.31
C HIS A 384 -2.89 -2.78 14.25
N ARG A 385 -3.93 -3.37 13.65
CA ARG A 385 -3.78 -4.42 12.65
C ARG A 385 -3.07 -3.94 11.39
N PHE A 386 -3.44 -2.78 10.86
CA PHE A 386 -2.80 -2.25 9.66
C PHE A 386 -1.48 -1.54 9.96
N LEU A 387 -1.46 -0.62 10.92
CA LEU A 387 -0.33 0.28 11.13
C LEU A 387 0.77 -0.34 12.02
N LEU A 388 0.46 -1.24 12.96
CA LEU A 388 1.51 -1.86 13.79
C LEU A 388 1.89 -3.25 13.29
N TRP A 389 0.92 -4.11 13.02
CA TRP A 389 1.16 -5.50 12.60
C TRP A 389 1.44 -5.66 11.11
N GLY A 390 0.83 -4.84 10.26
CA GLY A 390 1.18 -4.74 8.85
C GLY A 390 2.66 -4.40 8.62
N ARG A 391 3.30 -3.66 9.55
CA ARG A 391 4.74 -3.33 9.50
C ARG A 391 5.64 -4.53 9.80
N LEU A 392 5.21 -5.48 10.62
CA LEU A 392 6.01 -6.63 11.03
C LEU A 392 5.76 -7.87 10.16
N GLY A 393 4.82 -7.80 9.21
CA GLY A 393 4.35 -8.99 8.47
C GLY A 393 3.74 -10.05 9.40
N LEU A 394 3.36 -9.65 10.62
CA LEU A 394 2.84 -10.50 11.68
C LEU A 394 1.36 -10.16 11.87
N TYR A 395 0.47 -10.93 11.27
CA TYR A 395 -0.96 -10.85 11.57
C TYR A 395 -1.28 -11.81 12.73
N LEU A 396 -1.61 -11.25 13.90
CA LEU A 396 -1.97 -12.04 15.07
C LEU A 396 -3.45 -12.44 14.97
N LYS A 397 -3.72 -13.75 15.03
CA LYS A 397 -5.09 -14.27 15.18
C LYS A 397 -5.51 -14.18 16.64
N VAL A 398 -6.08 -13.06 17.07
CA VAL A 398 -6.57 -12.90 18.45
C VAL A 398 -7.82 -13.77 18.65
N HIS A 399 -7.69 -14.87 19.40
CA HIS A 399 -8.86 -15.61 19.89
C HIS A 399 -9.30 -15.02 21.22
N LEU A 400 -10.41 -14.29 21.23
CA LEU A 400 -11.08 -13.89 22.46
C LEU A 400 -11.89 -15.08 23.00
N LYS A 401 -11.35 -15.80 23.99
CA LYS A 401 -12.17 -16.68 24.83
C LYS A 401 -12.73 -15.87 25.99
N LYS A 402 -14.05 -15.58 25.98
CA LYS A 402 -14.76 -15.24 27.22
C LYS A 402 -14.87 -16.51 28.06
N SER A 403 -14.26 -16.53 29.24
CA SER A 403 -14.56 -17.56 30.24
C SER A 403 -15.91 -17.23 30.89
N PRO A 404 -16.84 -18.19 31.04
CA PRO A 404 -17.97 -18.00 31.92
C PRO A 404 -17.45 -17.97 33.36
N THR A 405 -17.63 -16.86 34.07
CA THR A 405 -17.48 -16.84 35.52
C THR A 405 -18.81 -17.28 36.12
N ASP A 406 -18.81 -18.46 36.74
CA ASP A 406 -19.88 -18.87 37.64
C ASP A 406 -20.05 -17.85 38.77
N SER A 407 -21.31 -17.43 38.94
CA SER A 407 -21.95 -16.86 40.14
C SER A 407 -21.11 -16.12 41.19
N GLY A 408 -21.45 -14.85 41.41
CA GLY A 408 -21.53 -14.28 42.76
C GLY A 408 -20.61 -13.10 43.08
N PHE A 409 -21.22 -11.91 43.18
CA PHE A 409 -20.77 -10.69 43.88
C PHE A 409 -19.69 -9.78 43.25
N TYR A 410 -19.98 -8.48 43.39
CA TYR A 410 -19.30 -7.31 42.84
C TYR A 410 -17.81 -7.19 43.22
N SER A 411 -16.95 -7.06 42.21
CA SER A 411 -15.67 -6.35 42.25
C SER A 411 -15.06 -6.34 40.84
N GLY A 412 -14.99 -5.16 40.22
CA GLY A 412 -14.51 -5.00 38.85
C GLY A 412 -13.01 -5.30 38.73
N ARG A 413 -12.68 -6.31 37.92
CA ARG A 413 -11.44 -6.45 37.13
C ARG A 413 -11.59 -7.66 36.20
N THR A 414 -12.02 -7.41 34.97
CA THR A 414 -11.98 -8.43 33.91
C THR A 414 -10.51 -8.70 33.57
N LYS A 415 -9.96 -9.86 33.92
CA LYS A 415 -8.64 -10.28 33.45
C LYS A 415 -8.73 -10.64 31.97
N LEU A 416 -8.18 -9.80 31.09
CA LEU A 416 -7.90 -10.19 29.70
C LEU A 416 -6.71 -11.17 29.71
N HIS A 417 -6.96 -12.42 29.34
CA HIS A 417 -5.90 -13.36 29.00
C HIS A 417 -5.58 -13.21 27.52
N ILE A 418 -4.50 -12.48 27.19
CA ILE A 418 -3.97 -12.38 25.83
C ILE A 418 -3.01 -13.56 25.63
N THR A 419 -3.42 -14.57 24.87
CA THR A 419 -2.49 -15.61 24.41
C THR A 419 -1.84 -15.15 23.11
N LEU A 420 -0.58 -14.72 23.18
CA LEU A 420 0.24 -14.38 22.02
C LEU A 420 0.64 -15.67 21.28
N VAL A 421 0.04 -15.93 20.13
CA VAL A 421 0.52 -16.97 19.20
C VAL A 421 1.29 -16.27 18.09
N TYR A 422 2.62 -16.28 18.18
CA TYR A 422 3.50 -15.82 17.12
C TYR A 422 3.38 -16.76 15.93
N LYS A 423 3.09 -16.23 14.74
CA LYS A 423 3.22 -16.97 13.48
C LYS A 423 4.05 -16.16 12.52
N THR A 424 5.32 -16.52 12.39
CA THR A 424 6.11 -16.11 11.23
C THR A 424 5.63 -16.89 10.00
N SER A 425 5.72 -16.29 8.81
CA SER A 425 5.40 -16.93 7.53
C SER A 425 6.14 -18.27 7.33
N GLY A 426 7.35 -18.41 7.90
CA GLY A 426 8.12 -19.65 7.92
C GLY A 426 7.57 -20.73 8.87
N GLN A 427 6.98 -20.37 10.01
CA GLN A 427 6.43 -21.35 10.96
C GLN A 427 5.11 -21.98 10.49
N GLN A 428 4.32 -21.28 9.66
CA GLN A 428 3.13 -21.87 9.04
C GLN A 428 3.47 -22.99 8.04
N GLN A 429 4.64 -22.93 7.38
CA GLN A 429 5.11 -24.00 6.49
C GLN A 429 5.59 -25.23 7.27
N ALA A 430 6.29 -25.04 8.39
CA ALA A 430 6.80 -26.14 9.22
C ALA A 430 5.67 -26.96 9.89
N GLU A 431 4.63 -26.31 10.41
CA GLU A 431 3.48 -27.01 11.03
C GLU A 431 2.63 -27.77 10.01
N ARG A 432 2.45 -27.24 8.79
CA ARG A 432 1.71 -27.93 7.73
C ARG A 432 2.47 -29.18 7.24
N SER A 433 3.80 -29.09 7.17
CA SER A 433 4.64 -30.25 6.84
C SER A 433 4.58 -31.32 7.93
N CYS A 434 4.62 -30.95 9.22
CA CYS A 434 4.50 -31.89 10.34
C CYS A 434 3.11 -32.55 10.42
N LYS A 435 2.03 -31.81 10.15
CA LYS A 435 0.67 -32.38 10.09
C LYS A 435 0.49 -33.34 8.92
N GLY A 436 1.12 -33.07 7.77
CA GLY A 436 1.14 -33.99 6.62
C GLY A 436 1.86 -35.32 6.96
N VAL A 437 2.96 -35.26 7.71
CA VAL A 437 3.70 -36.45 8.17
C VAL A 437 2.89 -37.24 9.21
N GLN A 438 2.20 -36.56 10.14
CA GLN A 438 1.34 -37.22 11.12
C GLN A 438 0.09 -37.88 10.49
N GLN A 439 -0.50 -37.26 9.46
CA GLN A 439 -1.60 -37.88 8.70
C GLN A 439 -1.14 -39.09 7.87
N GLN A 440 0.06 -39.05 7.28
CA GLN A 440 0.65 -40.22 6.62
C GLN A 440 0.94 -41.37 7.60
N GLN A 441 1.43 -41.06 8.80
CA GLN A 441 1.64 -42.09 9.84
C GLN A 441 0.33 -42.70 10.36
N GLN A 442 -0.73 -41.90 10.51
CA GLN A 442 -2.06 -42.42 10.86
C GLN A 442 -2.69 -43.27 9.75
N GLN A 443 -2.52 -42.91 8.48
CA GLN A 443 -2.98 -43.72 7.36
C GLN A 443 -2.21 -45.04 7.24
N GLN A 444 -0.89 -45.04 7.51
CA GLN A 444 -0.10 -46.27 7.54
C GLN A 444 -0.49 -47.19 8.70
N GLN A 445 -0.80 -46.64 9.89
CA GLN A 445 -1.30 -47.43 11.02
C GLN A 445 -2.69 -48.01 10.77
N GLN A 446 -3.59 -47.27 10.11
CA GLN A 446 -4.91 -47.79 9.73
C GLN A 446 -4.82 -48.86 8.63
N GLN A 447 -3.90 -48.73 7.67
CA GLN A 447 -3.65 -49.77 6.66
C GLN A 447 -3.00 -51.03 7.26
N GLN A 448 -2.18 -50.91 8.30
CA GLN A 448 -1.64 -52.06 9.02
C GLN A 448 -2.71 -52.78 9.84
N GLN A 449 -3.66 -52.06 10.44
CA GLN A 449 -4.79 -52.66 11.17
C GLN A 449 -5.83 -53.33 10.25
N GLN A 450 -5.96 -52.89 8.99
CA GLN A 450 -6.83 -53.55 8.01
C GLN A 450 -6.21 -54.80 7.37
N ARG A 451 -4.90 -55.02 7.51
CA ARG A 451 -4.22 -56.23 7.00
C ARG A 451 -4.11 -57.36 8.03
N SER A 452 -4.47 -57.09 9.29
CA SER A 452 -4.47 -58.04 10.40
C SER A 452 -5.86 -58.54 10.78
N HIS A 453 -6.86 -58.31 9.92
CA HIS A 453 -8.19 -58.90 9.99
C HIS A 453 -8.48 -59.79 8.77
#